data_AF-A0A3R9SD05-F1
#
_entry.id   AF-A0A3R9SD05-F1
#
_cell.length_a   1.000
_cell.length_b   1.000
_cell.length_c   1.000
_cell.angle_alpha   90.00
_cell.angle_beta   90.00
_cell.angle_gamma   90.00
#
_symmetry.space_group_name_H-M   'P 1'
#
loop_
_entity.id
_entity.type
_entity.pdbx_description
1 polymer ?
#
loop_
_entity_poly.entity_id
_entity_poly.type
_entity_poly.pdbx_seq_one_letter_code
_entity_poly.pdbx_strand_id
1 'polypeptide(L)'
;STTDDALRTPEEIIALKRYGLKAGSSSRYGWETAIGQVESQDLYDRWNADVKAAQATQDYRNGPNTFGWMVEIDPFDGRQNPVKRTSLGRFAHEDSACRAVVGQPLAFYMGDDSRGEYIYKFVSTAVWDTKDINGGYTAGDKYMNAGKLYVAKFNNDGSGQWIELAYGKNGLNESNTTYPFKSQADVVTFARLAADSVGATKMDRPEWCTVNPVNGEIYVTLTNNSNRGKDYATDAANPRNYTDLYAGTKEQKGNINGHIIRFKETDDKTTAET
;
A
#
# COMPACT_ATOMS: atom_id res chain seq x y z
N SER A 1 3.20 -16.48 18.25
CA SER A 1 3.79 -17.77 18.67
C SER A 1 4.66 -18.35 17.55
N THR A 2 5.69 -19.14 17.86
CA THR A 2 6.46 -19.92 16.85
C THR A 2 5.65 -21.06 16.24
N THR A 3 4.57 -21.49 16.90
CA THR A 3 3.68 -22.58 16.44
C THR A 3 2.48 -22.11 15.64
N ASP A 4 2.31 -20.79 15.44
CA ASP A 4 1.12 -20.20 14.84
C ASP A 4 0.90 -20.66 13.39
N ASP A 5 1.97 -20.75 12.58
CA ASP A 5 1.91 -21.23 11.19
C ASP A 5 1.29 -22.65 11.10
N ALA A 6 1.44 -23.50 12.11
CA ALA A 6 0.87 -24.86 12.11
C ALA A 6 -0.66 -24.89 12.27
N LEU A 7 -1.26 -23.77 12.67
CA LEU A 7 -2.71 -23.61 12.90
C LEU A 7 -3.39 -22.85 11.76
N ARG A 8 -2.66 -22.50 10.70
CA ARG A 8 -3.13 -21.65 9.61
C ARG A 8 -3.19 -22.37 8.28
N THR A 9 -4.02 -21.83 7.40
CA THR A 9 -4.02 -22.19 5.99
C THR A 9 -2.76 -21.66 5.29
N PRO A 10 -2.31 -22.29 4.19
CA PRO A 10 -1.17 -21.79 3.41
C PRO A 10 -1.34 -20.34 2.95
N GLU A 11 -2.56 -19.94 2.60
CA GLU A 11 -2.87 -18.59 2.12
C GLU A 11 -2.68 -17.54 3.23
N GLU A 12 -3.15 -17.81 4.45
CA GLU A 12 -2.93 -16.92 5.59
C GLU A 12 -1.44 -16.74 5.88
N ILE A 13 -0.66 -17.81 5.80
CA ILE A 13 0.79 -17.78 6.02
C ILE A 13 1.48 -16.92 4.96
N ILE A 14 1.12 -17.07 3.68
CA ILE A 14 1.65 -16.26 2.58
C ILE A 14 1.35 -14.78 2.81
N ALA A 15 0.09 -14.44 3.12
CA ALA A 15 -0.33 -13.08 3.39
C ALA A 15 0.42 -12.46 4.58
N LEU A 16 0.44 -13.13 5.73
CA LEU A 16 1.09 -12.60 6.94
C LEU A 16 2.60 -12.39 6.72
N LYS A 17 3.30 -13.35 6.09
CA LYS A 17 4.73 -13.22 5.77
C LYS A 17 5.01 -12.02 4.87
N ARG A 18 4.16 -11.77 3.86
CA ARG A 18 4.34 -10.68 2.90
C ARG A 18 4.16 -9.28 3.52
N TYR A 19 3.38 -9.20 4.60
CA TYR A 19 3.16 -7.97 5.39
C TYR A 19 4.03 -7.91 6.66
N GLY A 20 5.05 -8.78 6.78
CA GLY A 20 6.04 -8.71 7.85
C GLY A 20 5.64 -9.35 9.18
N LEU A 21 4.56 -10.13 9.22
CA LEU A 21 4.02 -10.78 10.40
C LEU A 21 4.37 -12.28 10.38
N LYS A 22 5.60 -12.64 10.73
CA LYS A 22 6.06 -14.03 10.66
C LYS A 22 5.75 -14.76 11.97
N ALA A 23 5.42 -16.05 11.92
CA ALA A 23 5.35 -16.85 13.14
C ALA A 23 6.66 -16.71 13.95
N GLY A 24 6.52 -16.51 15.26
CA GLY A 24 7.63 -16.30 16.19
C GLY A 24 8.27 -14.92 16.17
N SER A 25 7.83 -13.97 15.32
CA SER A 25 8.33 -12.60 15.37
C SER A 25 7.64 -11.78 16.46
N SER A 26 8.41 -10.98 17.20
CA SER A 26 7.88 -9.92 18.05
C SER A 26 7.53 -8.68 17.23
N SER A 27 6.48 -7.97 17.63
CA SER A 27 6.25 -6.62 17.13
C SER A 27 7.31 -5.66 17.68
N ARG A 28 7.48 -4.51 17.03
CA ARG A 28 8.45 -3.48 17.45
C ARG A 28 8.25 -3.02 18.91
N TYR A 29 7.01 -3.01 19.38
CA TYR A 29 6.65 -2.45 20.68
C TYR A 29 6.18 -3.50 21.69
N GLY A 30 6.05 -4.77 21.28
CA GLY A 30 5.67 -5.88 22.16
C GLY A 30 4.25 -5.81 22.72
N TRP A 31 3.35 -5.03 22.12
CA TRP A 31 1.97 -4.84 22.62
C TRP A 31 1.17 -6.15 22.69
N GLU A 32 1.51 -7.12 21.85
CA GLU A 32 0.97 -8.48 21.86
C GLU A 32 1.29 -9.30 23.12
N THR A 33 2.20 -8.79 23.97
CA THR A 33 2.63 -9.40 25.24
C THR A 33 2.12 -8.66 26.47
N ALA A 34 1.34 -7.58 26.29
CA ALA A 34 0.84 -6.78 27.39
C ALA A 34 -0.15 -7.57 28.28
N ILE A 35 -0.01 -7.41 29.58
CA ILE A 35 -0.88 -8.02 30.60
C ILE A 35 -1.73 -6.90 31.20
N GLY A 36 -3.04 -7.02 31.08
CA GLY A 36 -3.99 -6.05 31.64
C GLY A 36 -3.96 -6.03 33.16
N GLN A 37 -3.74 -4.84 33.72
CA GLN A 37 -3.83 -4.57 35.17
C GLN A 37 -4.96 -3.60 35.52
N VAL A 38 -5.27 -2.68 34.60
CA VAL A 38 -6.31 -1.64 34.76
C VAL A 38 -7.48 -1.93 33.84
N GLU A 39 -7.21 -2.07 32.54
CA GLU A 39 -8.22 -2.47 31.55
C GLU A 39 -8.27 -4.00 31.40
N SER A 40 -9.40 -4.50 30.85
CA SER A 40 -9.57 -5.92 30.58
C SER A 40 -8.48 -6.47 29.64
N GLN A 41 -8.06 -7.72 29.85
CA GLN A 41 -7.05 -8.39 29.01
C GLN A 41 -7.38 -8.35 27.51
N ASP A 42 -8.66 -8.44 27.17
CA ASP A 42 -9.16 -8.42 25.78
C ASP A 42 -8.68 -7.17 24.98
N LEU A 43 -8.57 -6.02 25.65
CA LEU A 43 -8.10 -4.77 25.04
C LEU A 43 -6.64 -4.85 24.57
N TYR A 44 -5.84 -5.73 25.18
CA TYR A 44 -4.45 -5.99 24.82
C TYR A 44 -4.32 -7.19 23.87
N ASP A 45 -5.16 -8.21 24.05
CA ASP A 45 -5.17 -9.41 23.20
C ASP A 45 -5.42 -9.09 21.73
N ARG A 46 -6.09 -7.97 21.42
CA ARG A 46 -6.29 -7.47 20.05
C ARG A 46 -5.01 -7.24 19.23
N TRP A 47 -3.87 -7.10 19.90
CA TRP A 47 -2.57 -6.92 19.24
C TRP A 47 -1.87 -8.25 18.95
N ASN A 48 -2.40 -9.35 19.48
CA ASN A 48 -1.90 -10.69 19.24
C ASN A 48 -2.66 -11.33 18.07
N ALA A 49 -1.97 -11.52 16.96
CA ALA A 49 -2.54 -12.12 15.76
C ALA A 49 -2.58 -13.64 15.80
N ASP A 50 -2.09 -14.33 16.84
CA ASP A 50 -2.06 -15.79 16.90
C ASP A 50 -3.46 -16.41 16.79
N VAL A 51 -3.55 -17.59 16.18
CA VAL A 51 -4.73 -18.44 16.26
C VAL A 51 -4.86 -18.98 17.68
N LYS A 52 -5.87 -18.52 18.41
CA LYS A 52 -6.12 -18.89 19.82
C LYS A 52 -7.43 -19.63 20.03
N ALA A 53 -8.34 -19.58 19.06
CA ALA A 53 -9.65 -20.20 19.15
C ALA A 53 -9.98 -21.04 17.91
N ALA A 54 -11.12 -21.74 17.94
CA ALA A 54 -11.59 -22.52 16.80
C ALA A 54 -12.07 -21.64 15.64
N GLN A 55 -12.71 -20.50 15.95
CA GLN A 55 -13.28 -19.59 14.96
C GLN A 55 -12.59 -18.23 14.99
N ALA A 56 -12.44 -17.61 13.81
CA ALA A 56 -11.81 -16.30 13.67
C ALA A 56 -12.63 -15.14 14.31
N THR A 57 -13.88 -15.38 14.71
CA THR A 57 -14.71 -14.43 15.47
C THR A 57 -14.45 -14.48 16.97
N GLN A 58 -13.62 -15.42 17.44
CA GLN A 58 -13.34 -15.68 18.85
C GLN A 58 -11.89 -15.31 19.22
N ASP A 59 -11.10 -14.83 18.27
CA ASP A 59 -9.76 -14.31 18.47
C ASP A 59 -9.46 -13.17 17.49
N TYR A 60 -8.23 -12.66 17.53
CA TYR A 60 -7.81 -11.49 16.77
C TYR A 60 -6.90 -11.83 15.58
N ARG A 61 -6.99 -13.06 15.05
CA ARG A 61 -6.11 -13.50 13.95
C ARG A 61 -6.19 -12.65 12.68
N ASN A 62 -7.34 -12.01 12.47
CA ASN A 62 -7.60 -11.10 11.36
C ASN A 62 -7.35 -9.61 11.71
N GLY A 63 -7.03 -9.31 12.98
CA GLY A 63 -6.74 -7.95 13.46
C GLY A 63 -5.77 -7.18 12.56
N PRO A 64 -4.65 -7.78 12.10
CA PRO A 64 -3.71 -7.10 11.20
C PRO A 64 -4.31 -6.64 9.85
N ASN A 65 -5.33 -7.34 9.34
CA ASN A 65 -6.00 -6.98 8.09
C ASN A 65 -6.87 -5.71 8.25
N THR A 66 -7.13 -5.29 9.48
CA THR A 66 -7.89 -4.06 9.76
C THR A 66 -7.02 -2.80 9.73
N PHE A 67 -5.70 -2.90 9.57
CA PHE A 67 -4.77 -1.77 9.52
C PHE A 67 -4.04 -1.68 8.18
N GLY A 68 -3.38 -0.54 7.92
CA GLY A 68 -2.68 -0.27 6.66
C GLY A 68 -3.61 0.29 5.56
N TRP A 69 -4.65 1.03 5.95
CA TRP A 69 -5.62 1.63 5.05
C TRP A 69 -5.54 3.15 5.13
N MET A 70 -5.83 3.85 4.03
CA MET A 70 -6.13 5.28 4.08
C MET A 70 -7.37 5.53 4.94
N VAL A 71 -7.30 6.53 5.82
CA VAL A 71 -8.38 6.91 6.73
C VAL A 71 -8.84 8.33 6.43
N GLU A 72 -10.11 8.50 6.10
CA GLU A 72 -10.72 9.82 5.93
C GLU A 72 -11.25 10.33 7.27
N ILE A 73 -10.90 11.58 7.58
CA ILE A 73 -11.34 12.31 8.76
C ILE A 73 -11.93 13.62 8.27
N ASP A 74 -13.16 13.92 8.68
CA ASP A 74 -13.73 15.25 8.48
C ASP A 74 -13.31 16.16 9.65
N PRO A 75 -12.42 17.15 9.43
CA PRO A 75 -11.96 18.03 10.50
C PRO A 75 -13.02 19.07 10.91
N PHE A 76 -14.09 19.23 10.13
CA PHE A 76 -15.18 20.17 10.40
C PHE A 76 -16.40 19.50 11.03
N ASP A 77 -16.53 18.17 10.91
CA ASP A 77 -17.61 17.39 11.51
C ASP A 77 -17.12 16.14 12.26
N GLY A 78 -16.91 16.28 13.57
CA GLY A 78 -16.52 15.19 14.46
C GLY A 78 -17.66 14.28 14.92
N ARG A 79 -18.87 14.38 14.37
CA ARG A 79 -20.01 13.53 14.77
C ARG A 79 -19.96 12.14 14.16
N GLN A 80 -19.24 11.97 13.04
CA GLN A 80 -19.05 10.69 12.40
C GLN A 80 -17.67 10.12 12.73
N ASN A 81 -17.60 8.78 12.81
CA ASN A 81 -16.33 8.10 12.99
C ASN A 81 -15.47 8.21 11.71
N PRO A 82 -14.14 8.29 11.83
CA PRO A 82 -13.23 8.18 10.69
C PRO A 82 -13.48 6.92 9.85
N VAL A 83 -13.34 7.03 8.53
CA VAL A 83 -13.67 5.96 7.59
C VAL A 83 -12.40 5.41 6.93
N LYS A 84 -12.20 4.09 6.99
CA LYS A 84 -11.14 3.39 6.25
C LYS A 84 -11.57 3.21 4.79
N ARG A 85 -10.85 3.81 3.84
CA ARG A 85 -11.16 3.76 2.40
C ARG A 85 -10.51 2.55 1.74
N THR A 86 -11.15 1.39 1.86
CA THR A 86 -10.56 0.09 1.46
C THR A 86 -10.31 -0.06 -0.03
N SER A 87 -11.00 0.70 -0.88
CA SER A 87 -10.81 0.66 -2.33
C SER A 87 -9.41 1.17 -2.76
N LEU A 88 -8.76 1.97 -1.92
CA LEU A 88 -7.40 2.49 -2.13
C LEU A 88 -6.31 1.44 -1.82
N GLY A 89 -6.69 0.24 -1.38
CA GLY A 89 -5.78 -0.86 -1.11
C GLY A 89 -5.11 -0.79 0.28
N ARG A 90 -4.62 -1.95 0.74
CA ARG A 90 -3.94 -2.11 2.01
C ARG A 90 -2.44 -2.30 1.83
N PHE A 91 -1.66 -1.40 2.41
CA PHE A 91 -0.19 -1.44 2.43
C PHE A 91 0.36 -0.40 3.43
N ALA A 92 1.69 -0.18 3.47
CA ALA A 92 2.28 0.85 4.32
C ALA A 92 2.21 2.20 3.62
N HIS A 93 1.00 2.77 3.55
CA HIS A 93 0.75 4.09 2.96
C HIS A 93 1.62 5.15 3.65
N GLU A 94 2.36 5.93 2.86
CA GLU A 94 3.09 7.11 3.34
C GLU A 94 2.19 8.36 3.29
N ASP A 95 1.72 8.71 2.09
CA ASP A 95 0.80 9.82 1.83
C ASP A 95 -0.16 9.47 0.68
N SER A 96 -0.97 10.46 0.27
CA SER A 96 -1.84 10.35 -0.90
C SER A 96 -1.96 11.70 -1.59
N ALA A 97 -1.51 11.80 -2.84
CA ALA A 97 -1.61 13.02 -3.64
C ALA A 97 -2.75 12.93 -4.67
N CYS A 98 -3.52 14.01 -4.80
CA CYS A 98 -4.58 14.12 -5.81
C CYS A 98 -4.64 15.55 -6.34
N ARG A 99 -4.64 15.69 -7.68
CA ARG A 99 -4.98 16.95 -8.36
C ARG A 99 -6.40 16.84 -8.89
N ALA A 100 -7.32 17.63 -8.33
CA ALA A 100 -8.70 17.65 -8.78
C ALA A 100 -8.86 18.50 -10.06
N VAL A 101 -9.38 17.88 -11.13
CA VAL A 101 -9.68 18.56 -12.41
C VAL A 101 -11.16 18.38 -12.70
N VAL A 102 -11.90 19.48 -12.82
CA VAL A 102 -13.35 19.45 -13.08
C VAL A 102 -13.62 18.68 -14.37
N GLY A 103 -14.59 17.77 -14.34
CA GLY A 103 -14.91 16.95 -15.50
C GLY A 103 -14.02 15.72 -15.69
N GLN A 104 -13.01 15.50 -14.83
CA GLN A 104 -12.23 14.27 -14.78
C GLN A 104 -12.50 13.49 -13.49
N PRO A 105 -12.34 12.15 -13.48
CA PRO A 105 -12.26 11.40 -12.23
C PRO A 105 -11.10 11.87 -11.34
N LEU A 106 -11.27 11.76 -10.02
CA LEU A 106 -10.15 11.94 -9.10
C LEU A 106 -9.19 10.75 -9.19
N ALA A 107 -7.88 11.05 -9.27
CA ALA A 107 -6.80 10.09 -9.14
C ALA A 107 -5.98 10.38 -7.88
N PHE A 108 -5.81 9.35 -7.05
CA PHE A 108 -5.04 9.36 -5.82
C PHE A 108 -3.77 8.54 -6.04
N TYR A 109 -2.61 9.18 -6.03
CA TYR A 109 -1.29 8.52 -6.11
C TYR A 109 -0.80 8.23 -4.70
N MET A 110 -0.25 7.04 -4.48
CA MET A 110 0.11 6.55 -3.14
C MET A 110 1.43 5.76 -3.19
N GLY A 111 2.33 6.05 -2.26
CA GLY A 111 3.55 5.26 -2.04
C GLY A 111 3.37 4.18 -0.96
N ASP A 112 4.00 3.03 -1.16
CA ASP A 112 4.14 1.99 -0.13
C ASP A 112 5.57 2.03 0.44
N ASP A 113 5.77 2.64 1.61
CA ASP A 113 7.11 2.86 2.17
C ASP A 113 7.70 1.58 2.77
N SER A 114 8.22 0.72 1.90
CA SER A 114 9.09 -0.39 2.24
C SER A 114 10.00 -0.72 1.06
N ARG A 115 11.15 -1.34 1.35
CA ARG A 115 12.16 -1.63 0.32
C ARG A 115 11.63 -2.67 -0.67
N GLY A 116 11.59 -2.32 -1.95
CA GLY A 116 11.03 -3.19 -2.99
C GLY A 116 9.51 -3.29 -2.93
N GLU A 117 8.83 -2.25 -2.44
CA GLU A 117 7.40 -2.11 -2.64
C GLU A 117 7.10 -1.14 -3.77
N TYR A 118 5.89 -0.62 -3.84
CA TYR A 118 5.30 -0.16 -5.08
C TYR A 118 4.72 1.25 -4.98
N ILE A 119 4.48 1.84 -6.15
CA ILE A 119 3.68 3.05 -6.31
C ILE A 119 2.32 2.64 -6.86
N TYR A 120 1.26 3.14 -6.24
CA TYR A 120 -0.12 2.84 -6.60
C TYR A 120 -0.86 4.10 -7.07
N LYS A 121 -1.94 3.86 -7.81
CA LYS A 121 -2.88 4.89 -8.25
C LYS A 121 -4.29 4.35 -8.07
N PHE A 122 -5.16 5.09 -7.39
CA PHE A 122 -6.59 4.81 -7.37
C PHE A 122 -7.33 5.86 -8.19
N VAL A 123 -8.20 5.43 -9.11
CA VAL A 123 -9.02 6.32 -9.95
C VAL A 123 -10.48 6.10 -9.61
N SER A 124 -11.14 7.14 -9.11
CA SER A 124 -12.57 7.12 -8.81
C SER A 124 -13.44 6.80 -10.04
N THR A 125 -14.61 6.20 -9.83
CA THR A 125 -15.60 6.04 -10.92
C THR A 125 -16.33 7.36 -11.21
N ALA A 126 -16.58 8.16 -10.16
CA ALA A 126 -17.25 9.44 -10.28
C ALA A 126 -16.32 10.52 -10.84
N VAL A 127 -16.88 11.42 -11.63
CA VAL A 127 -16.20 12.61 -12.14
C VAL A 127 -16.28 13.75 -11.13
N TRP A 128 -15.16 14.43 -10.90
CA TRP A 128 -15.06 15.57 -9.99
C TRP A 128 -15.93 16.75 -10.44
N ASP A 129 -16.68 17.29 -9.49
CA ASP A 129 -17.57 18.45 -9.65
C ASP A 129 -17.39 19.38 -8.44
N THR A 130 -17.23 20.69 -8.71
CA THR A 130 -17.05 21.71 -7.66
C THR A 130 -18.23 21.80 -6.70
N LYS A 131 -19.40 21.29 -7.05
CA LYS A 131 -20.56 21.25 -6.14
C LYS A 131 -20.34 20.35 -4.92
N ASP A 132 -19.38 19.42 -4.98
CA ASP A 132 -19.11 18.49 -3.88
C ASP A 132 -18.08 19.04 -2.88
N ILE A 133 -17.57 20.26 -3.10
CA ILE A 133 -16.77 20.99 -2.12
C ILE A 133 -17.55 21.10 -0.82
N ASN A 134 -16.89 20.81 0.31
CA ASN A 134 -17.51 20.76 1.64
C ASN A 134 -18.62 19.70 1.80
N GLY A 135 -18.68 18.69 0.92
CA GLY A 135 -19.62 17.58 1.05
C GLY A 135 -19.27 16.56 2.15
N GLY A 136 -18.15 16.75 2.86
CA GLY A 136 -17.65 15.86 3.91
C GLY A 136 -17.60 14.39 3.45
N TYR A 137 -18.01 13.49 4.34
CA TYR A 137 -18.06 12.05 4.04
C TYR A 137 -18.95 11.67 2.85
N THR A 138 -19.94 12.48 2.46
CA THR A 138 -20.75 12.19 1.26
C THR A 138 -19.92 12.34 0.00
N ALA A 139 -19.05 13.36 -0.07
CA ALA A 139 -18.09 13.50 -1.15
C ALA A 139 -17.03 12.39 -1.07
N GLY A 140 -16.52 12.08 0.13
CA GLY A 140 -15.60 10.98 0.35
C GLY A 140 -16.13 9.64 -0.16
N ASP A 141 -17.37 9.28 0.17
CA ASP A 141 -18.04 8.06 -0.29
C ASP A 141 -18.16 8.02 -1.81
N LYS A 142 -18.58 9.13 -2.42
CA LYS A 142 -18.75 9.26 -3.87
C LYS A 142 -17.45 8.99 -4.62
N TYR A 143 -16.32 9.49 -4.12
CA TYR A 143 -15.05 9.42 -4.83
C TYR A 143 -14.13 8.28 -4.40
N MET A 144 -14.25 7.78 -3.17
CA MET A 144 -13.32 6.79 -2.62
C MET A 144 -13.94 5.43 -2.30
N ASN A 145 -15.24 5.20 -2.50
CA ASN A 145 -15.80 3.83 -2.34
C ASN A 145 -15.87 3.05 -3.65
N ALA A 146 -15.89 3.72 -4.81
CA ALA A 146 -15.99 3.10 -6.12
C ALA A 146 -14.95 3.65 -7.09
N GLY A 147 -14.16 2.76 -7.68
CA GLY A 147 -13.06 3.11 -8.58
C GLY A 147 -12.21 1.90 -8.93
N LYS A 148 -11.03 2.18 -9.47
CA LYS A 148 -10.05 1.19 -9.88
C LYS A 148 -8.73 1.46 -9.20
N LEU A 149 -8.16 0.43 -8.59
CA LEU A 149 -6.81 0.45 -8.05
C LEU A 149 -5.83 -0.05 -9.11
N TYR A 150 -4.69 0.63 -9.22
CA TYR A 150 -3.61 0.32 -10.16
C TYR A 150 -2.27 0.31 -9.43
N VAL A 151 -1.30 -0.39 -10.02
CA VAL A 151 0.10 -0.37 -9.60
C VAL A 151 1.02 -0.02 -10.76
N ALA A 152 2.09 0.72 -10.48
CA ALA A 152 3.03 1.19 -11.49
C ALA A 152 3.98 0.08 -11.98
N LYS A 153 4.23 0.09 -13.29
CA LYS A 153 5.36 -0.60 -13.92
C LYS A 153 6.13 0.38 -14.79
N PHE A 154 7.39 0.59 -14.48
CA PHE A 154 8.32 1.45 -15.22
C PHE A 154 9.21 0.63 -16.15
N ASN A 155 9.41 1.14 -17.36
CA ASN A 155 10.26 0.53 -18.39
C ASN A 155 11.60 1.27 -18.49
N ASN A 156 12.61 0.60 -19.04
CA ASN A 156 13.96 1.17 -19.17
C ASN A 156 14.07 2.26 -20.25
N ASP A 157 13.06 2.42 -21.11
CA ASP A 157 13.00 3.48 -22.12
C ASP A 157 12.40 4.79 -21.59
N GLY A 158 12.06 4.84 -20.29
CA GLY A 158 11.46 5.99 -19.64
C GLY A 158 9.93 6.04 -19.72
N SER A 159 9.29 5.08 -20.41
CA SER A 159 7.84 4.90 -20.36
C SER A 159 7.40 4.15 -19.10
N GLY A 160 6.11 4.24 -18.79
CA GLY A 160 5.49 3.48 -17.72
C GLY A 160 4.10 2.99 -18.12
N GLN A 161 3.50 2.17 -17.26
CA GLN A 161 2.11 1.79 -17.35
C GLN A 161 1.51 1.56 -15.96
N TRP A 162 0.21 1.76 -15.87
CA TRP A 162 -0.61 1.40 -14.71
C TRP A 162 -1.29 0.07 -14.97
N ILE A 163 -1.00 -0.92 -14.11
CA ILE A 163 -1.62 -2.24 -14.21
C ILE A 163 -2.79 -2.31 -13.23
N GLU A 164 -4.01 -2.54 -13.75
CA GLU A 164 -5.22 -2.62 -12.94
C GLU A 164 -5.17 -3.82 -11.99
N LEU A 165 -5.44 -3.58 -10.71
CA LEU A 165 -5.59 -4.58 -9.65
C LEU A 165 -7.08 -4.88 -9.44
N ALA A 166 -7.63 -5.72 -10.31
CA ALA A 166 -9.02 -6.13 -10.25
C ALA A 166 -9.17 -7.65 -10.29
N TYR A 167 -10.05 -8.19 -9.46
CA TYR A 167 -10.41 -9.59 -9.48
C TYR A 167 -10.94 -10.01 -10.85
N GLY A 168 -10.45 -11.13 -11.37
CA GLY A 168 -10.74 -11.62 -12.72
C GLY A 168 -9.91 -10.96 -13.84
N LYS A 169 -9.04 -9.98 -13.53
CA LYS A 169 -8.12 -9.36 -14.50
C LYS A 169 -6.67 -9.69 -14.18
N ASN A 170 -5.80 -9.69 -15.19
CA ASN A 170 -4.35 -9.84 -15.03
C ASN A 170 -3.93 -11.09 -14.21
N GLY A 171 -4.73 -12.15 -14.26
CA GLY A 171 -4.51 -13.38 -13.50
C GLY A 171 -4.88 -13.30 -12.01
N LEU A 172 -5.49 -12.21 -11.54
CA LEU A 172 -5.92 -12.04 -10.15
C LEU A 172 -7.25 -12.76 -9.89
N ASN A 173 -7.20 -14.08 -9.71
CA ASN A 173 -8.34 -14.94 -9.40
C ASN A 173 -7.89 -16.15 -8.56
N GLU A 174 -8.76 -17.12 -8.34
CA GLU A 174 -8.49 -18.25 -7.43
C GLU A 174 -7.38 -19.17 -7.94
N SER A 175 -7.08 -19.14 -9.24
CA SER A 175 -6.01 -19.95 -9.85
C SER A 175 -4.62 -19.30 -9.76
N ASN A 176 -4.53 -18.09 -9.20
CA ASN A 176 -3.29 -17.35 -9.09
C ASN A 176 -2.27 -18.07 -8.20
N THR A 177 -1.03 -18.21 -8.69
CA THR A 177 0.03 -18.96 -8.01
C THR A 177 0.77 -18.19 -6.92
N THR A 178 0.66 -16.86 -6.90
CA THR A 178 1.21 -16.02 -5.83
C THR A 178 0.28 -16.02 -4.62
N TYR A 179 -1.02 -15.86 -4.84
CA TYR A 179 -2.06 -15.91 -3.81
C TYR A 179 -3.42 -16.16 -4.46
N PRO A 180 -4.22 -17.15 -4.04
CA PRO A 180 -5.51 -17.46 -4.67
C PRO A 180 -6.58 -16.45 -4.27
N PHE A 181 -6.65 -15.32 -4.97
CA PHE A 181 -7.63 -14.26 -4.73
C PHE A 181 -9.04 -14.78 -5.00
N LYS A 182 -9.97 -14.66 -4.05
CA LYS A 182 -11.37 -15.13 -4.18
C LYS A 182 -12.36 -14.01 -4.48
N SER A 183 -11.91 -12.76 -4.37
CA SER A 183 -12.75 -11.59 -4.56
C SER A 183 -11.92 -10.31 -4.73
N GLN A 184 -12.59 -9.21 -5.09
CA GLN A 184 -11.97 -7.89 -5.05
C GLN A 184 -11.53 -7.49 -3.62
N ALA A 185 -12.21 -7.98 -2.58
CA ALA A 185 -11.83 -7.72 -1.19
C ALA A 185 -10.45 -8.31 -0.87
N ASP A 186 -10.14 -9.51 -1.41
CA ASP A 186 -8.81 -10.10 -1.27
C ASP A 186 -7.76 -9.27 -2.04
N VAL A 187 -8.08 -8.84 -3.26
CA VAL A 187 -7.16 -8.03 -4.08
C VAL A 187 -6.76 -6.74 -3.36
N VAL A 188 -7.71 -6.01 -2.77
CA VAL A 188 -7.39 -4.75 -2.06
C VAL A 188 -6.75 -5.01 -0.68
N THR A 189 -7.14 -6.07 0.04
CA THR A 189 -6.55 -6.43 1.35
C THR A 189 -5.11 -6.94 1.21
N PHE A 190 -4.83 -7.61 0.10
CA PHE A 190 -3.54 -8.21 -0.23
C PHE A 190 -2.92 -7.55 -1.46
N ALA A 191 -3.07 -6.23 -1.58
CA ALA A 191 -2.61 -5.44 -2.74
C ALA A 191 -1.13 -5.66 -3.09
N ARG A 192 -0.25 -5.80 -2.08
CA ARG A 192 1.16 -6.18 -2.30
C ARG A 192 1.35 -7.52 -3.04
N LEU A 193 0.55 -8.54 -2.73
CA LEU A 193 0.58 -9.84 -3.42
C LEU A 193 -0.01 -9.73 -4.83
N ALA A 194 -1.04 -8.91 -5.01
CA ALA A 194 -1.60 -8.64 -6.33
C ALA A 194 -0.58 -7.92 -7.22
N ALA A 195 0.13 -6.92 -6.67
CA ALA A 195 1.21 -6.21 -7.33
C ALA A 195 2.41 -7.11 -7.67
N ASP A 196 2.80 -8.02 -6.75
CA ASP A 196 3.80 -9.05 -7.03
C ASP A 196 3.38 -9.91 -8.23
N SER A 197 2.12 -10.38 -8.24
CA SER A 197 1.61 -11.27 -9.28
C SER A 197 1.56 -10.61 -10.67
N VAL A 198 1.27 -9.31 -10.76
CA VAL A 198 1.20 -8.61 -12.05
C VAL A 198 2.54 -8.06 -12.51
N GLY A 199 3.61 -8.28 -11.74
CA GLY A 199 4.97 -7.87 -12.09
C GLY A 199 5.18 -6.36 -12.07
N ALA A 200 4.62 -5.69 -11.05
CA ALA A 200 4.89 -4.29 -10.78
C ALA A 200 6.38 -4.01 -10.51
N THR A 201 6.84 -2.78 -10.74
CA THR A 201 8.26 -2.43 -10.54
C THR A 201 8.56 -2.27 -9.06
N LYS A 202 9.54 -3.04 -8.57
CA LYS A 202 10.04 -2.98 -7.19
C LYS A 202 10.82 -1.67 -6.95
N MET A 203 10.32 -0.79 -6.11
CA MET A 203 10.83 0.58 -5.92
C MET A 203 11.72 0.74 -4.68
N ASP A 204 12.56 1.78 -4.69
CA ASP A 204 13.41 2.18 -3.57
C ASP A 204 12.65 3.02 -2.54
N ARG A 205 11.81 2.38 -1.72
CA ARG A 205 11.01 3.02 -0.65
C ARG A 205 10.27 4.28 -1.10
N PRO A 206 9.16 4.12 -1.85
CA PRO A 206 8.24 5.21 -2.15
C PRO A 206 7.72 5.85 -0.87
N GLU A 207 8.17 7.08 -0.61
CA GLU A 207 7.62 7.92 0.46
C GLU A 207 6.62 8.91 -0.18
N TRP A 208 6.75 10.20 0.10
CA TRP A 208 5.77 11.22 -0.30
C TRP A 208 5.65 11.33 -1.83
N CYS A 209 4.44 11.63 -2.26
CA CYS A 209 4.14 11.98 -3.63
C CYS A 209 3.44 13.33 -3.74
N THR A 210 3.54 13.96 -4.91
CA THR A 210 2.80 15.18 -5.18
C THR A 210 2.50 15.30 -6.66
N VAL A 211 1.45 16.06 -6.99
CA VAL A 211 1.06 16.35 -8.36
C VAL A 211 1.17 17.85 -8.56
N ASN A 212 1.95 18.27 -9.55
CA ASN A 212 2.05 19.68 -9.89
C ASN A 212 0.67 20.19 -10.37
N PRO A 213 0.11 21.22 -9.71
CA PRO A 213 -1.25 21.67 -9.98
C PRO A 213 -1.41 22.32 -11.36
N VAL A 214 -0.32 22.78 -11.97
CA VAL A 214 -0.33 23.49 -13.26
C VAL A 214 -0.22 22.54 -14.44
N ASN A 215 0.67 21.55 -14.36
CA ASN A 215 1.04 20.74 -15.53
C ASN A 215 0.80 19.23 -15.36
N GLY A 216 0.38 18.79 -14.18
CA GLY A 216 0.01 17.40 -13.88
C GLY A 216 1.16 16.41 -13.74
N GLU A 217 2.41 16.88 -13.76
CA GLU A 217 3.55 16.02 -13.46
C GLU A 217 3.45 15.49 -12.03
N ILE A 218 3.68 14.19 -11.87
CA ILE A 218 3.72 13.50 -10.59
C ILE A 218 5.17 13.34 -10.17
N TYR A 219 5.45 13.60 -8.90
CA TYR A 219 6.76 13.45 -8.27
C TYR A 219 6.63 12.48 -7.10
N VAL A 220 7.59 11.57 -6.95
CA VAL A 220 7.65 10.63 -5.83
C VAL A 220 9.06 10.55 -5.30
N THR A 221 9.22 10.70 -3.98
CA THR A 221 10.50 10.48 -3.31
C THR A 221 10.75 8.99 -3.12
N LEU A 222 11.91 8.53 -3.55
CA LEU A 222 12.43 7.18 -3.36
C LEU A 222 13.62 7.24 -2.40
N THR A 223 13.33 7.12 -1.11
CA THR A 223 14.17 7.66 -0.03
C THR A 223 15.50 6.93 0.17
N ASN A 224 15.55 5.63 -0.07
CA ASN A 224 16.74 4.76 -0.06
C ASN A 224 16.32 3.29 -0.20
N ASN A 225 17.29 2.45 -0.56
CA ASN A 225 17.17 1.01 -0.49
C ASN A 225 18.55 0.35 -0.36
N SER A 226 18.93 -0.03 0.86
CA SER A 226 20.17 -0.75 1.11
C SER A 226 20.21 -2.17 0.52
N ASN A 227 19.09 -2.66 -0.01
CA ASN A 227 18.97 -3.97 -0.64
C ASN A 227 19.00 -3.86 -2.19
N ARG A 228 19.06 -2.65 -2.75
CA ARG A 228 19.25 -2.43 -4.20
C ARG A 228 20.62 -2.96 -4.62
N GLY A 229 20.63 -3.72 -5.72
CA GLY A 229 21.75 -4.50 -6.23
C GLY A 229 22.04 -5.80 -5.46
N LYS A 230 21.28 -6.11 -4.41
CA LYS A 230 21.37 -7.39 -3.66
C LYS A 230 20.09 -8.21 -3.83
N ASP A 231 19.00 -7.76 -3.21
CA ASP A 231 17.71 -8.45 -3.26
C ASP A 231 16.87 -7.94 -4.44
N TYR A 232 17.16 -6.71 -4.92
CA TYR A 232 16.47 -6.06 -6.03
C TYR A 232 17.49 -5.57 -7.06
N ALA A 233 17.41 -5.98 -8.32
CA ALA A 233 18.35 -5.54 -9.37
C ALA A 233 18.17 -4.04 -9.70
N THR A 234 19.19 -3.35 -10.21
CA THR A 234 19.05 -1.97 -10.69
C THR A 234 18.24 -1.90 -11.98
N ASP A 235 17.46 -0.83 -12.15
CA ASP A 235 16.70 -0.50 -13.36
C ASP A 235 16.68 1.03 -13.58
N ALA A 236 16.06 1.51 -14.66
CA ALA A 236 16.04 2.95 -14.96
C ALA A 236 15.33 3.78 -13.88
N ALA A 237 14.32 3.21 -13.20
CA ALA A 237 13.60 3.88 -12.12
C ALA A 237 14.32 3.80 -10.77
N ASN A 238 15.28 2.87 -10.60
CA ASN A 238 16.06 2.63 -9.39
C ASN A 238 17.54 2.35 -9.76
N PRO A 239 18.30 3.35 -10.24
CA PRO A 239 19.51 3.10 -11.03
C PRO A 239 20.80 2.90 -10.22
N ARG A 240 20.78 3.06 -8.89
CA ARG A 240 22.01 3.17 -8.10
C ARG A 240 22.22 2.01 -7.14
N ASN A 241 23.45 1.51 -7.11
CA ASN A 241 24.00 0.64 -6.08
C ASN A 241 25.48 1.00 -5.91
N TYR A 242 25.87 1.49 -4.74
CA TYR A 242 27.23 1.94 -4.45
C TYR A 242 27.57 1.73 -2.97
N THR A 243 28.85 1.89 -2.64
CA THR A 243 29.32 1.94 -1.26
C THR A 243 29.56 3.39 -0.86
N ASP A 244 29.10 3.78 0.32
CA ASP A 244 29.35 5.09 0.93
C ASP A 244 29.83 4.91 2.38
N LEU A 245 30.62 5.86 2.88
CA LEU A 245 31.13 5.83 4.26
C LEU A 245 30.39 6.85 5.13
N TYR A 246 29.48 6.35 5.97
CA TYR A 246 28.84 7.18 6.98
C TYR A 246 29.86 7.64 8.03
N ALA A 247 29.97 8.96 8.19
CA ALA A 247 30.94 9.61 9.08
C ALA A 247 32.38 9.09 8.91
N GLY A 248 32.77 8.74 7.67
CA GLY A 248 34.11 8.24 7.33
C GLY A 248 34.48 6.88 7.93
N THR A 249 33.56 6.18 8.61
CA THR A 249 33.90 5.02 9.44
C THR A 249 33.02 3.79 9.21
N LYS A 250 31.78 3.97 8.74
CA LYS A 250 30.82 2.87 8.57
C LYS A 250 30.41 2.73 7.11
N GLU A 251 30.77 1.61 6.49
CA GLU A 251 30.30 1.27 5.15
C GLU A 251 28.78 1.10 5.13
N GLN A 252 28.15 1.74 4.14
CA GLN A 252 26.77 1.55 3.75
C GLN A 252 26.76 1.14 2.27
N LYS A 253 25.87 0.20 1.89
CA LYS A 253 25.79 -0.35 0.52
C LYS A 253 24.35 -0.24 0.00
N GLY A 254 24.21 -0.26 -1.32
CA GLY A 254 22.92 -0.12 -2.02
C GLY A 254 22.67 1.32 -2.47
N ASN A 255 21.40 1.70 -2.58
CA ASN A 255 21.01 3.09 -2.78
C ASN A 255 20.83 3.75 -1.41
N ILE A 256 21.85 4.44 -0.88
CA ILE A 256 21.81 4.95 0.50
C ILE A 256 21.30 6.39 0.62
N ASN A 257 21.30 7.17 -0.48
CA ASN A 257 20.92 8.59 -0.46
C ASN A 257 19.54 8.90 -1.07
N GLY A 258 18.93 7.97 -1.79
CA GLY A 258 17.60 8.21 -2.37
C GLY A 258 17.58 9.22 -3.52
N HIS A 259 16.44 9.29 -4.21
CA HIS A 259 16.25 10.07 -5.43
C HIS A 259 14.77 10.42 -5.60
N ILE A 260 14.46 11.28 -6.56
CA ILE A 260 13.09 11.64 -6.91
C ILE A 260 12.85 11.15 -8.32
N ILE A 261 11.76 10.43 -8.53
CA ILE A 261 11.26 10.15 -9.87
C ILE A 261 10.15 11.13 -10.22
N ARG A 262 10.05 11.44 -11.50
CA ARG A 262 8.99 12.26 -12.09
C ARG A 262 8.43 11.55 -13.30
N PHE A 263 7.11 11.51 -13.40
CA PHE A 263 6.41 11.02 -14.57
C PHE A 263 5.17 11.87 -14.86
N LYS A 264 4.62 11.72 -16.05
CA LYS A 264 3.44 12.46 -16.50
C LYS A 264 2.50 11.51 -17.22
N GLU A 265 1.24 11.54 -16.81
CA GLU A 265 0.17 10.78 -17.45
C GLU A 265 -0.03 11.25 -18.89
N THR A 266 -0.28 10.29 -19.80
CA THR A 266 -0.62 10.60 -21.19
C THR A 266 -1.83 11.54 -21.26
N ASP A 267 -1.75 12.54 -22.15
CA ASP A 267 -2.77 13.58 -22.36
C ASP A 267 -3.18 14.39 -21.12
N ASP A 268 -2.41 14.34 -20.02
CA ASP A 268 -2.77 14.96 -18.75
C ASP A 268 -4.12 14.44 -18.18
N LYS A 269 -4.46 13.18 -18.45
CA LYS A 269 -5.70 12.53 -18.00
C LYS A 269 -5.49 11.65 -16.77
N THR A 270 -6.32 11.85 -15.75
CA THR A 270 -6.29 11.00 -14.54
C THR A 270 -6.61 9.53 -14.80
N THR A 271 -7.26 9.22 -15.93
CA THR A 271 -7.61 7.87 -16.36
C THR A 271 -6.57 7.19 -17.25
N ALA A 272 -5.46 7.87 -17.57
CA ALA A 272 -4.42 7.26 -18.39
C ALA A 272 -3.83 6.02 -17.69
N GLU A 273 -3.53 5.02 -18.52
CA GLU A 273 -2.90 3.76 -18.11
C GLU A 273 -1.44 3.69 -18.56
N THR A 274 -0.92 4.77 -19.17
CA THR A 274 0.46 4.94 -19.67
C THR A 274 0.98 6.36 -19.46
#